data_AF-U2QDW8-F1
#
_entry.id   AF-U2QDW8-F1
#
_cell.length_a   1.000
_cell.length_b   1.000
_cell.length_c   1.000
_cell.angle_alpha   90.00
_cell.angle_beta   90.00
_cell.angle_gamma   90.00
#
_symmetry.space_group_name_H-M   'P 1'
#
loop_
_entity.id
_entity.type
_entity.pdbx_description
1 polymer ?
#
loop_
_entity_poly.entity_id
_entity_poly.type
_entity_poly.pdbx_seq_one_letter_code
_entity_poly.pdbx_strand_id
1 'polypeptide(L)'
;HSARRILHAGGDRSGHEVHRALVAALRGRARLDVRESVRVVDVLTDADGEACGARVLDGRGRTGSILAGAVVLASGGIAGLWPTSTNPPVCTGDGLAAALRAGARARDVEFLQFHPTVLVVPPRWRRPGDRGVLISEAVRGDGALLVDHGGARIMAGVHQLADLAPRDVVSSAEHAHMARTGEPHLFLDATAFGAAAWRERFPSILRMCRERGVDPVTEPIPVRPGAHYHCGGVRADMAGRTDVPGLHAVGEAACTGVQGANRLASNSLTEGLVMGRRAAEAIIADFPRPGPPVARPSSPPADGGATGGIRRLLAEYAGVLRTDEGLALVEAAAQEPGRAAGLDDASLTATNTALVAALLARAARRRRESRGCHRRADLLVEDPAWLVHQDWSLDDERRPRVRDVPVGRCDDAEGPR
;
A
#
# COMPACT_ATOMS: atom_id res chain seq x y z
N HIS A 1 19.02 -10.28 4.34
CA HIS A 1 19.33 -9.60 5.62
C HIS A 1 20.74 -9.92 6.13
N SER A 2 21.72 -10.17 5.25
CA SER A 2 23.08 -10.62 5.61
C SER A 2 24.01 -9.53 6.16
N ALA A 3 23.56 -8.27 6.27
CA ALA A 3 24.34 -7.15 6.80
C ALA A 3 23.50 -6.25 7.70
N ARG A 4 24.12 -5.73 8.77
CA ARG A 4 23.52 -4.72 9.66
C ARG A 4 23.54 -3.35 8.97
N ARG A 5 22.44 -2.99 8.34
CA ARG A 5 22.30 -1.76 7.52
C ARG A 5 21.10 -0.89 7.90
N ILE A 6 20.33 -1.31 8.90
CA ILE A 6 19.10 -0.63 9.32
C ILE A 6 19.46 0.27 10.50
N LEU A 7 19.13 1.56 10.36
CA LEU A 7 19.33 2.54 11.42
C LEU A 7 18.09 2.60 12.31
N HIS A 8 18.34 2.61 13.62
CA HIS A 8 17.31 2.64 14.65
C HIS A 8 17.40 3.94 15.44
N ALA A 9 16.24 4.57 15.70
CA ALA A 9 16.15 5.72 16.60
C ALA A 9 15.14 5.43 17.70
N GLY A 10 15.59 5.55 18.96
CA GLY A 10 14.75 5.32 20.15
C GLY A 10 14.20 3.90 20.27
N GLY A 11 14.94 2.89 19.79
CA GLY A 11 14.53 1.49 19.71
C GLY A 11 13.74 1.19 18.42
N ASP A 12 12.47 0.87 18.56
CA ASP A 12 11.52 0.53 17.49
C ASP A 12 10.72 1.75 16.95
N ARG A 13 11.30 2.96 17.04
CA ARG A 13 10.61 4.25 16.77
C ARG A 13 11.18 5.08 15.61
N SER A 14 11.98 4.50 14.71
CA SER A 14 12.62 5.24 13.60
C SER A 14 11.64 6.08 12.77
N GLY A 15 10.48 5.52 12.42
CA GLY A 15 9.47 6.26 11.64
C GLY A 15 8.89 7.47 12.38
N HIS A 16 8.71 7.36 13.69
CA HIS A 16 8.22 8.48 14.52
C HIS A 16 9.25 9.62 14.56
N GLU A 17 10.52 9.32 14.72
CA GLU A 17 11.57 10.35 14.78
C GLU A 17 11.73 11.08 13.45
N VAL A 18 11.68 10.37 12.31
CA VAL A 18 11.71 11.02 11.00
C VAL A 18 10.50 11.91 10.79
N HIS A 19 9.29 11.44 11.12
CA HIS A 19 8.08 12.24 11.03
C HIS A 19 8.14 13.49 11.92
N ARG A 20 8.56 13.34 13.18
CA ARG A 20 8.74 14.46 14.13
C ARG A 20 9.70 15.50 13.57
N ALA A 21 10.85 15.07 13.05
CA ALA A 21 11.87 15.96 12.49
C ALA A 21 11.35 16.72 11.24
N LEU A 22 10.64 16.04 10.33
CA LEU A 22 10.04 16.67 9.16
C LEU A 22 8.97 17.70 9.56
N VAL A 23 8.07 17.36 10.48
CA VAL A 23 7.03 18.29 10.97
C VAL A 23 7.66 19.53 11.64
N ALA A 24 8.71 19.34 12.44
CA ALA A 24 9.43 20.45 13.04
C ALA A 24 10.07 21.37 11.98
N ALA A 25 10.65 20.79 10.93
CA ALA A 25 11.23 21.54 9.81
C ALA A 25 10.17 22.32 9.00
N LEU A 26 8.93 21.80 8.90
CA LEU A 26 7.82 22.50 8.22
C LEU A 26 7.34 23.71 9.02
N ARG A 27 7.18 23.58 10.35
CA ARG A 27 6.67 24.65 11.23
C ARG A 27 7.54 25.92 11.22
N GLY A 28 8.82 25.80 10.89
CA GLY A 28 9.74 26.93 10.79
C GLY A 28 9.66 27.72 9.49
N ARG A 29 8.80 27.35 8.52
CA ARG A 29 8.77 27.96 7.18
C ARG A 29 7.52 28.81 6.96
N ALA A 30 7.68 30.14 6.98
CA ALA A 30 6.58 31.10 6.80
C ALA A 30 5.92 31.12 5.40
N ARG A 31 6.48 30.42 4.40
CA ARG A 31 5.99 30.43 3.00
C ARG A 31 5.17 29.19 2.60
N LEU A 32 4.83 28.31 3.55
CA LEU A 32 4.08 27.08 3.27
C LEU A 32 2.60 27.25 3.65
N ASP A 33 1.69 27.03 2.70
CA ASP A 33 0.24 26.95 2.94
C ASP A 33 -0.15 25.48 3.18
N VAL A 34 -0.44 25.12 4.43
CA VAL A 34 -0.86 23.76 4.83
C VAL A 34 -2.37 23.77 5.03
N ARG A 35 -3.08 22.99 4.21
CA ARG A 35 -4.54 22.85 4.27
C ARG A 35 -4.92 21.45 4.75
N GLU A 36 -5.32 21.34 6.01
CA GLU A 36 -5.83 20.11 6.59
C GLU A 36 -7.32 19.91 6.27
N SER A 37 -7.81 18.67 6.34
CA SER A 37 -9.20 18.33 6.03
C SER A 37 -9.64 18.77 4.62
N VAL A 38 -8.72 18.72 3.66
CA VAL A 38 -8.95 18.95 2.24
C VAL A 38 -8.51 17.71 1.48
N ARG A 39 -9.46 17.07 0.79
CA ARG A 39 -9.23 15.80 0.09
C ARG A 39 -9.12 16.04 -1.41
N VAL A 40 -8.16 15.39 -2.06
CA VAL A 40 -8.07 15.41 -3.53
C VAL A 40 -9.22 14.60 -4.14
N VAL A 41 -9.93 15.21 -5.08
CA VAL A 41 -10.99 14.56 -5.88
C VAL A 41 -10.38 14.06 -7.18
N ASP A 42 -9.65 14.94 -7.87
CA ASP A 42 -9.00 14.62 -9.15
C ASP A 42 -7.83 15.57 -9.43
N VAL A 43 -6.94 15.18 -10.32
CA VAL A 43 -5.91 16.06 -10.89
C VAL A 43 -6.56 16.85 -12.03
N LEU A 44 -6.31 18.16 -12.06
CA LEU A 44 -6.71 19.01 -13.18
C LEU A 44 -5.62 18.94 -14.25
N THR A 45 -6.03 18.84 -15.51
CA THR A 45 -5.13 18.92 -16.65
C THR A 45 -5.56 20.04 -17.59
N ASP A 46 -4.61 20.56 -18.36
CA ASP A 46 -4.88 21.50 -19.44
C ASP A 46 -5.24 20.79 -20.76
N ALA A 47 -5.30 21.54 -21.85
CA ALA A 47 -5.67 21.04 -23.18
C ALA A 47 -4.61 20.10 -23.79
N ASP A 48 -3.36 20.21 -23.36
CA ASP A 48 -2.23 19.38 -23.81
C ASP A 48 -2.07 18.13 -22.93
N GLY A 49 -2.90 18.00 -21.89
CA GLY A 49 -2.88 16.87 -20.96
C GLY A 49 -1.86 17.04 -19.82
N GLU A 50 -1.26 18.21 -19.66
CA GLU A 50 -0.34 18.49 -18.56
C GLU A 50 -1.11 18.77 -17.27
N ALA A 51 -0.59 18.31 -16.12
CA ALA A 51 -1.21 18.59 -14.84
C ALA A 51 -1.03 20.06 -14.45
N CYS A 52 -2.16 20.72 -14.18
CA CYS A 52 -2.24 22.16 -13.92
C CYS A 52 -2.87 22.49 -12.55
N GLY A 53 -3.08 21.48 -11.70
CA GLY A 53 -3.63 21.66 -10.37
C GLY A 53 -4.42 20.45 -9.86
N ALA A 54 -5.24 20.67 -8.83
CA ALA A 54 -6.09 19.65 -8.24
C ALA A 54 -7.50 20.18 -7.96
N ARG A 55 -8.50 19.33 -8.23
CA ARG A 55 -9.86 19.48 -7.69
C ARG A 55 -9.86 18.91 -6.29
N VAL A 56 -10.40 19.65 -5.33
CA VAL A 56 -10.43 19.26 -3.92
C VAL A 56 -11.84 19.32 -3.34
N LEU A 57 -12.08 18.55 -2.29
CA LEU A 57 -13.26 18.55 -1.45
C LEU A 57 -12.85 19.03 -0.04
N ASP A 58 -13.43 20.12 0.43
CA ASP A 58 -13.14 20.64 1.77
C ASP A 58 -13.93 19.88 2.86
N GLY A 59 -13.55 20.09 4.13
CA GLY A 59 -14.23 19.48 5.28
C GLY A 59 -15.69 19.89 5.48
N ARG A 60 -16.24 20.79 4.65
CA ARG A 60 -17.67 21.15 4.61
C ARG A 60 -18.40 20.53 3.41
N GLY A 61 -17.73 19.64 2.66
CA GLY A 61 -18.30 18.98 1.47
C GLY A 61 -18.35 19.87 0.22
N ARG A 62 -17.62 20.99 0.19
CA ARG A 62 -17.60 21.89 -0.98
C ARG A 62 -16.42 21.57 -1.87
N THR A 63 -16.66 21.52 -3.18
CA THR A 63 -15.59 21.33 -4.16
C THR A 63 -14.92 22.65 -4.53
N GLY A 64 -13.59 22.64 -4.71
CA GLY A 64 -12.81 23.80 -5.17
C GLY A 64 -11.62 23.38 -6.02
N SER A 65 -10.95 24.34 -6.65
CA SER A 65 -9.74 24.08 -7.45
C SER A 65 -8.53 24.78 -6.85
N ILE A 66 -7.39 24.10 -6.86
CA ILE A 66 -6.08 24.66 -6.51
C ILE A 66 -5.21 24.52 -7.75
N LEU A 67 -4.88 25.64 -8.40
CA LEU A 67 -4.00 25.65 -9.57
C LEU A 67 -2.54 25.61 -9.13
N ALA A 68 -1.72 24.84 -9.84
CA ALA A 68 -0.30 24.70 -9.56
C ALA A 68 0.45 24.32 -10.84
N GLY A 69 1.69 24.79 -10.97
CA GLY A 69 2.58 24.36 -12.06
C GLY A 69 3.05 22.91 -11.92
N ALA A 70 3.05 22.36 -10.70
CA ALA A 70 3.38 20.96 -10.45
C ALA A 70 2.46 20.38 -9.36
N VAL A 71 2.05 19.13 -9.53
CA VAL A 71 1.25 18.37 -8.57
C VAL A 71 2.05 17.17 -8.12
N VAL A 72 2.27 17.03 -6.80
CA VAL A 72 3.00 15.90 -6.22
C VAL A 72 2.06 15.03 -5.39
N LEU A 73 1.86 13.79 -5.81
CA LEU A 73 1.10 12.78 -5.09
C LEU A 73 2.02 12.04 -4.09
N ALA A 74 1.78 12.29 -2.81
CA ALA A 74 2.43 11.61 -1.68
C ALA A 74 1.38 10.96 -0.76
N SER A 75 0.32 10.39 -1.34
CA SER A 75 -0.90 9.96 -0.66
C SER A 75 -0.84 8.60 0.04
N GLY A 76 0.32 7.93 0.02
CA GLY A 76 0.46 6.55 0.48
C GLY A 76 -0.15 5.52 -0.46
N GLY A 77 -0.21 4.26 0.00
CA GLY A 77 -0.67 3.11 -0.78
C GLY A 77 -2.16 2.78 -0.63
N ILE A 78 -2.48 1.50 -0.85
CA ILE A 78 -3.85 0.97 -0.91
C ILE A 78 -4.18 0.00 0.24
N ALA A 79 -3.23 -0.27 1.13
CA ALA A 79 -3.38 -1.32 2.15
C ALA A 79 -4.52 -1.06 3.15
N GLY A 80 -5.04 0.17 3.26
CA GLY A 80 -6.21 0.48 4.09
C GLY A 80 -7.51 -0.17 3.61
N LEU A 81 -7.55 -0.63 2.35
CA LEU A 81 -8.71 -1.35 1.80
C LEU A 81 -8.92 -2.71 2.48
N TRP A 82 -7.89 -3.36 3.02
CA TRP A 82 -8.04 -4.60 3.76
C TRP A 82 -8.46 -4.33 5.21
N PRO A 83 -9.46 -5.06 5.76
CA PRO A 83 -9.87 -4.93 7.16
C PRO A 83 -8.73 -5.24 8.14
N THR A 84 -7.88 -6.22 7.82
CA THR A 84 -6.65 -6.48 8.57
C THR A 84 -5.48 -5.82 7.87
N SER A 85 -5.12 -4.66 8.37
CA SER A 85 -4.07 -3.84 7.80
C SER A 85 -3.29 -3.13 8.90
N THR A 86 -2.00 -2.91 8.66
CA THR A 86 -1.17 -2.05 9.51
C THR A 86 -1.28 -0.57 9.12
N ASN A 87 -1.95 -0.27 8.01
CA ASN A 87 -2.05 1.08 7.47
C ASN A 87 -3.16 1.85 8.18
N PRO A 88 -3.06 3.19 8.24
CA PRO A 88 -4.20 4.03 8.55
C PRO A 88 -5.39 3.73 7.62
N PRO A 89 -6.65 3.88 8.10
CA PRO A 89 -7.83 3.62 7.27
C PRO A 89 -7.96 4.55 6.06
N VAL A 90 -7.22 5.66 6.05
CA VAL A 90 -7.19 6.65 4.94
C VAL A 90 -6.31 6.23 3.76
N CYS A 91 -5.54 5.13 3.86
CA CYS A 91 -4.73 4.61 2.75
C CYS A 91 -5.60 3.82 1.76
N THR A 92 -6.48 4.52 1.05
CA THR A 92 -7.52 3.97 0.17
C THR A 92 -7.17 4.04 -1.32
N GLY A 93 -5.95 4.44 -1.68
CA GLY A 93 -5.53 4.55 -3.08
C GLY A 93 -6.04 5.80 -3.80
N ASP A 94 -6.39 6.87 -3.07
CA ASP A 94 -6.96 8.09 -3.65
C ASP A 94 -6.03 8.73 -4.71
N GLY A 95 -4.74 8.85 -4.42
CA GLY A 95 -3.77 9.39 -5.37
C GLY A 95 -3.57 8.50 -6.60
N LEU A 96 -3.58 7.17 -6.41
CA LEU A 96 -3.51 6.22 -7.53
C LEU A 96 -4.72 6.38 -8.46
N ALA A 97 -5.92 6.46 -7.88
CA ALA A 97 -7.16 6.65 -8.62
C ALA A 97 -7.19 8.01 -9.36
N ALA A 98 -6.76 9.08 -8.70
CA ALA A 98 -6.66 10.40 -9.30
C ALA A 98 -5.62 10.46 -10.44
N ALA A 99 -4.46 9.83 -10.27
CA ALA A 99 -3.43 9.75 -11.31
C ALA A 99 -3.89 8.96 -12.54
N LEU A 100 -4.53 7.81 -12.33
CA LEU A 100 -5.11 7.03 -13.43
C LEU A 100 -6.15 7.83 -14.20
N ARG A 101 -7.05 8.53 -13.49
CA ARG A 101 -8.01 9.43 -14.13
C ARG A 101 -7.30 10.56 -14.85
N ALA A 102 -6.18 11.07 -14.35
CA ALA A 102 -5.32 12.08 -14.98
C ALA A 102 -4.66 11.63 -16.30
N GLY A 103 -4.64 10.33 -16.58
CA GLY A 103 -3.96 9.74 -17.73
C GLY A 103 -2.59 9.12 -17.40
N ALA A 104 -2.14 9.19 -16.14
CA ALA A 104 -0.91 8.53 -15.72
C ALA A 104 -1.10 7.01 -15.67
N ARG A 105 -0.02 6.26 -15.84
CA ARG A 105 -0.06 4.80 -15.73
C ARG A 105 0.04 4.37 -14.28
N ALA A 106 -0.68 3.31 -13.93
CA ALA A 106 -0.44 2.53 -12.72
C ALA A 106 0.42 1.32 -13.06
N ARG A 107 1.47 1.06 -12.27
CA ARG A 107 2.36 -0.08 -12.46
C ARG A 107 2.20 -1.07 -11.33
N ASP A 108 2.17 -2.37 -11.68
CA ASP A 108 2.37 -3.48 -10.74
C ASP A 108 1.39 -3.50 -9.55
N VAL A 109 0.15 -3.04 -9.79
CA VAL A 109 -0.88 -2.87 -8.74
C VAL A 109 -1.28 -4.16 -8.02
N GLU A 110 -0.98 -5.32 -8.61
CA GLU A 110 -1.22 -6.62 -8.00
C GLU A 110 -0.24 -6.97 -6.86
N PHE A 111 0.88 -6.26 -6.75
CA PHE A 111 1.92 -6.53 -5.75
C PHE A 111 1.66 -5.78 -4.43
N LEU A 112 0.73 -6.32 -3.65
CA LEU A 112 0.50 -5.92 -2.26
C LEU A 112 1.21 -6.86 -1.28
N GLN A 113 2.12 -6.31 -0.49
CA GLN A 113 2.80 -7.06 0.57
C GLN A 113 1.89 -7.21 1.81
N PHE A 114 1.75 -8.44 2.27
CA PHE A 114 1.18 -8.78 3.56
C PHE A 114 2.31 -9.02 4.56
N HIS A 115 2.19 -8.45 5.76
CA HIS A 115 3.13 -8.70 6.84
C HIS A 115 2.61 -9.88 7.69
N PRO A 116 3.47 -10.86 8.03
CA PRO A 116 3.03 -12.08 8.74
C PRO A 116 2.49 -11.80 10.13
N THR A 117 3.15 -10.90 10.87
CA THR A 117 2.89 -10.73 12.31
C THR A 117 2.09 -9.47 12.62
N VAL A 118 0.80 -9.42 12.23
CA VAL A 118 -0.14 -8.39 12.68
C VAL A 118 -0.92 -8.91 13.89
N LEU A 119 -0.86 -8.17 15.01
CA LEU A 119 -1.53 -8.52 16.26
C LEU A 119 -3.04 -8.69 16.06
N VAL A 120 -3.56 -9.83 16.50
CA VAL A 120 -4.99 -10.08 16.60
C VAL A 120 -5.46 -9.63 17.97
N VAL A 121 -6.13 -8.47 17.99
CA VAL A 121 -6.60 -7.85 19.23
C VAL A 121 -7.82 -8.62 19.74
N PRO A 122 -7.80 -9.10 21.01
CA PRO A 122 -8.97 -9.74 21.62
C PRO A 122 -10.18 -8.80 21.61
N PRO A 123 -11.42 -9.30 21.40
CA PRO A 123 -12.61 -8.45 21.21
C PRO A 123 -12.81 -7.37 22.28
N ARG A 124 -12.59 -7.71 23.56
CA ARG A 124 -12.72 -6.78 24.70
C ARG A 124 -11.72 -5.61 24.71
N TRP A 125 -10.64 -5.71 23.94
CA TRP A 125 -9.58 -4.70 23.84
C TRP A 125 -9.60 -3.94 22.52
N ARG A 126 -10.53 -4.26 21.61
CA ARG A 126 -10.69 -3.55 20.34
C ARG A 126 -11.29 -2.17 20.57
N ARG A 127 -10.72 -1.17 19.92
CA ARG A 127 -11.23 0.20 19.91
C ARG A 127 -11.80 0.53 18.52
N PRO A 128 -12.86 1.35 18.42
CA PRO A 128 -13.35 1.84 17.14
C PRO A 128 -12.23 2.53 16.35
N GLY A 129 -12.07 2.17 15.08
CA GLY A 129 -11.00 2.72 14.23
C GLY A 129 -9.60 2.16 14.48
N ASP A 130 -9.47 1.08 15.26
CA ASP A 130 -8.17 0.42 15.47
C ASP A 130 -7.57 -0.05 14.14
N ARG A 131 -6.32 0.36 13.91
CA ARG A 131 -5.44 -0.30 12.93
C ARG A 131 -4.82 -1.56 13.54
N GLY A 132 -4.42 -2.50 12.70
CA GLY A 132 -3.60 -3.63 13.11
C GLY A 132 -2.29 -3.15 13.73
N VAL A 133 -1.94 -3.72 14.88
CA VAL A 133 -0.63 -3.44 15.51
C VAL A 133 0.39 -4.36 14.84
N LEU A 134 1.36 -3.75 14.17
CA LEU A 134 2.46 -4.48 13.58
C LEU A 134 3.43 -4.96 14.68
N ILE A 135 3.66 -6.26 14.76
CA ILE A 135 4.79 -6.81 15.52
C ILE A 135 5.97 -6.89 14.55
N SER A 136 7.02 -6.11 14.83
CA SER A 136 8.16 -5.95 13.92
C SER A 136 8.82 -7.29 13.58
N GLU A 137 9.27 -7.42 12.33
CA GLU A 137 10.12 -8.53 11.88
C GLU A 137 11.40 -8.70 12.72
N ALA A 138 11.87 -7.63 13.37
CA ALA A 138 12.98 -7.71 14.32
C ALA A 138 12.69 -8.67 15.49
N VAL A 139 11.42 -8.87 15.89
CA VAL A 139 11.04 -9.82 16.93
C VAL A 139 11.30 -11.26 16.48
N ARG A 140 10.98 -11.62 15.23
CA ARG A 140 11.39 -12.91 14.62
C ARG A 140 12.91 -12.99 14.48
N GLY A 141 13.54 -11.89 14.05
CA GLY A 141 15.00 -11.73 13.96
C GLY A 141 15.75 -12.05 15.26
N ASP A 142 15.13 -11.77 16.40
CA ASP A 142 15.68 -12.00 17.73
C ASP A 142 15.33 -13.39 18.31
N GLY A 143 14.72 -14.26 17.51
CA GLY A 143 14.50 -15.68 17.83
C GLY A 143 13.07 -16.05 18.22
N ALA A 144 12.09 -15.15 18.03
CA ALA A 144 10.69 -15.51 18.25
C ALA A 144 10.21 -16.53 17.20
N LEU A 145 9.39 -17.47 17.62
CA LEU A 145 8.95 -18.61 16.83
C LEU A 145 7.48 -18.49 16.45
N LEU A 146 7.15 -18.78 15.20
CA LEU A 146 5.77 -18.84 14.76
C LEU A 146 5.21 -20.26 15.01
N VAL A 147 4.14 -20.35 15.80
CA VAL A 147 3.54 -21.61 16.24
C VAL A 147 2.02 -21.64 16.08
N ASP A 148 1.45 -22.84 15.93
CA ASP A 148 -0.01 -23.06 15.93
C ASP A 148 -0.59 -23.16 17.36
N HIS A 149 -1.89 -23.43 17.47
CA HIS A 149 -2.56 -23.60 18.77
C HIS A 149 -2.11 -24.84 19.55
N GLY A 150 -1.46 -25.80 18.89
CA GLY A 150 -0.83 -26.97 19.51
C GLY A 150 0.64 -26.75 19.89
N GLY A 151 1.22 -25.58 19.58
CA GLY A 151 2.63 -25.26 19.78
C GLY A 151 3.56 -25.80 18.69
N ALA A 152 3.03 -26.36 17.60
CA ALA A 152 3.85 -26.83 16.50
C ALA A 152 4.38 -25.64 15.69
N ARG A 153 5.65 -25.71 15.28
CA ARG A 153 6.31 -24.64 14.51
C ARG A 153 5.80 -24.59 13.07
N ILE A 154 5.22 -23.47 12.68
CA ILE A 154 4.61 -23.27 11.35
C ILE A 154 5.65 -23.36 10.23
N MET A 155 6.84 -22.78 10.45
CA MET A 155 7.87 -22.70 9.42
C MET A 155 8.83 -23.90 9.41
N ALA A 156 8.64 -24.88 10.28
CA ALA A 156 9.50 -26.07 10.31
C ALA A 156 9.33 -26.89 9.03
N GLY A 157 10.43 -27.15 8.32
CA GLY A 157 10.43 -27.89 7.06
C GLY A 157 9.88 -27.11 5.85
N VAL A 158 9.40 -25.88 6.03
CA VAL A 158 8.85 -25.04 4.94
C VAL A 158 9.96 -24.31 4.18
N HIS A 159 10.93 -23.74 4.89
CA HIS A 159 12.02 -22.98 4.30
C HIS A 159 13.28 -23.08 5.17
N GLN A 160 14.46 -23.08 4.56
CA GLN A 160 15.75 -23.19 5.27
C GLN A 160 15.99 -22.10 6.32
N LEU A 161 15.45 -20.90 6.08
CA LEU A 161 15.51 -19.77 7.03
C LEU A 161 14.40 -19.81 8.10
N ALA A 162 13.50 -20.79 8.04
CA ALA A 162 12.33 -20.92 8.91
C ALA A 162 11.58 -19.57 9.09
N ASP A 163 11.42 -19.10 10.33
CA ASP A 163 10.74 -17.86 10.69
C ASP A 163 11.40 -16.58 10.12
N LEU A 164 12.63 -16.68 9.60
CA LEU A 164 13.37 -15.60 8.92
C LEU A 164 13.27 -15.65 7.39
N ALA A 165 12.44 -16.53 6.83
CA ALA A 165 12.15 -16.56 5.40
C ALA A 165 11.54 -15.22 4.92
N PRO A 166 11.57 -14.95 3.59
CA PRO A 166 10.88 -13.79 3.02
C PRO A 166 9.42 -13.72 3.46
N ARG A 167 8.90 -12.50 3.65
CA ARG A 167 7.56 -12.26 4.22
C ARG A 167 6.44 -12.96 3.47
N ASP A 168 6.52 -12.96 2.16
CA ASP A 168 5.59 -13.65 1.27
C ASP A 168 5.58 -15.16 1.49
N VAL A 169 6.73 -15.78 1.77
CA VAL A 169 6.84 -17.21 2.10
C VAL A 169 6.21 -17.49 3.47
N VAL A 170 6.56 -16.70 4.50
CA VAL A 170 6.01 -16.87 5.86
C VAL A 170 4.49 -16.68 5.86
N SER A 171 4.00 -15.59 5.27
CA SER A 171 2.56 -15.30 5.20
C SER A 171 1.80 -16.34 4.39
N SER A 172 2.38 -16.90 3.32
CA SER A 172 1.74 -17.96 2.55
C SER A 172 1.59 -19.24 3.38
N ALA A 173 2.62 -19.60 4.16
CA ALA A 173 2.57 -20.77 5.06
C ALA A 173 1.54 -20.58 6.18
N GLU A 174 1.51 -19.40 6.81
CA GLU A 174 0.48 -19.00 7.79
C GLU A 174 -0.93 -19.16 7.21
N HIS A 175 -1.15 -18.57 6.03
CA HIS A 175 -2.46 -18.57 5.40
C HIS A 175 -2.90 -19.98 4.98
N ALA A 176 -2.00 -20.79 4.40
CA ALA A 176 -2.30 -22.17 4.03
C ALA A 176 -2.64 -23.03 5.26
N HIS A 177 -1.92 -22.85 6.38
CA HIS A 177 -2.24 -23.54 7.63
C HIS A 177 -3.61 -23.11 8.17
N MET A 178 -3.85 -21.81 8.31
CA MET A 178 -5.13 -21.27 8.81
C MET A 178 -6.33 -21.71 7.96
N ALA A 179 -6.17 -21.74 6.63
CA ALA A 179 -7.21 -22.22 5.72
C ALA A 179 -7.52 -23.72 5.92
N ARG A 180 -6.50 -24.54 6.20
CA ARG A 180 -6.63 -25.99 6.43
C ARG A 180 -7.23 -26.32 7.80
N THR A 181 -6.88 -25.57 8.84
CA THR A 181 -7.32 -25.84 10.23
C THR A 181 -8.58 -25.08 10.62
N GLY A 182 -8.94 -24.03 9.89
CA GLY A 182 -10.02 -23.10 10.27
C GLY A 182 -9.64 -22.17 11.42
N GLU A 183 -8.38 -22.15 11.83
CA GLU A 183 -7.91 -21.31 12.92
C GLU A 183 -7.87 -19.83 12.51
N PRO A 184 -8.41 -18.90 13.33
CA PRO A 184 -8.54 -17.50 12.95
C PRO A 184 -7.24 -16.70 13.01
N HIS A 185 -6.21 -17.24 13.68
CA HIS A 185 -4.89 -16.66 13.88
C HIS A 185 -3.90 -17.74 14.32
N LEU A 186 -2.62 -17.36 14.45
CA LEU A 186 -1.52 -18.18 14.95
C LEU A 186 -0.82 -17.42 16.09
N PHE A 187 0.29 -17.96 16.60
CA PHE A 187 1.04 -17.29 17.66
C PHE A 187 2.48 -17.01 17.26
N LEU A 188 2.97 -15.83 17.65
CA LEU A 188 4.39 -15.52 17.68
C LEU A 188 4.87 -15.66 19.13
N ASP A 189 5.54 -16.77 19.42
CA ASP A 189 6.10 -17.05 20.73
C ASP A 189 7.47 -16.38 20.89
N ALA A 190 7.51 -15.41 21.80
CA ALA A 190 8.68 -14.66 22.20
C ALA A 190 8.88 -14.67 23.73
N THR A 191 8.23 -15.60 24.43
CA THR A 191 8.24 -15.70 25.89
C THR A 191 9.65 -15.99 26.44
N ALA A 192 10.48 -16.69 25.65
CA ALA A 192 11.88 -16.96 25.97
C ALA A 192 12.79 -15.73 26.04
N PHE A 193 12.35 -14.55 25.56
CA PHE A 193 13.17 -13.34 25.58
C PHE A 193 13.39 -12.79 27.00
N GLY A 194 12.45 -13.04 27.91
CA GLY A 194 12.42 -12.45 29.24
C GLY A 194 12.10 -10.95 29.26
N ALA A 195 11.75 -10.45 30.43
CA ALA A 195 11.22 -9.09 30.60
C ALA A 195 12.23 -7.97 30.27
N ALA A 196 13.51 -8.18 30.57
CA ALA A 196 14.56 -7.18 30.31
C ALA A 196 14.72 -6.92 28.80
N ALA A 197 14.82 -7.99 28.01
CA ALA A 197 15.00 -7.89 26.57
C ALA A 197 13.82 -7.18 25.87
N TRP A 198 12.59 -7.42 26.32
CA TRP A 198 11.41 -6.69 25.84
C TRP A 198 11.45 -5.20 26.16
N ARG A 199 11.84 -4.82 27.39
CA ARG A 199 11.93 -3.40 27.79
C ARG A 199 13.04 -2.65 27.07
N GLU A 200 14.15 -3.31 26.77
CA GLU A 200 15.31 -2.68 26.14
C GLU A 200 15.21 -2.62 24.62
N ARG A 201 14.86 -3.75 23.97
CA ARG A 201 14.89 -3.86 22.50
C ARG A 201 13.57 -3.49 21.83
N PHE A 202 12.45 -3.78 22.47
CA PHE A 202 11.10 -3.64 21.90
C PHE A 202 10.12 -2.88 22.82
N PRO A 203 10.51 -1.74 23.43
CA PRO A 203 9.68 -1.06 24.43
C PRO A 203 8.33 -0.60 23.87
N SER A 204 8.27 -0.16 22.60
CA SER A 204 7.00 0.30 22.03
C SER A 204 6.09 -0.88 21.72
N ILE A 205 6.61 -1.98 21.15
CA ILE A 205 5.84 -3.21 20.92
C ILE A 205 5.32 -3.78 22.24
N LEU A 206 6.16 -3.90 23.28
CA LEU A 206 5.74 -4.36 24.61
C LEU A 206 4.56 -3.55 25.14
N ARG A 207 4.66 -2.21 25.08
CA ARG A 207 3.58 -1.31 25.50
C ARG A 207 2.32 -1.51 24.67
N MET A 208 2.44 -1.57 23.33
CA MET A 208 1.29 -1.74 22.43
C MET A 208 0.57 -3.08 22.64
N CYS A 209 1.30 -4.18 22.88
CA CYS A 209 0.69 -5.47 23.19
C CYS A 209 -0.10 -5.40 24.50
N ARG A 210 0.50 -4.84 25.57
CA ARG A 210 -0.13 -4.74 26.88
C ARG A 210 -1.36 -3.82 26.89
N GLU A 211 -1.31 -2.70 26.15
CA GLU A 211 -2.46 -1.82 25.92
C GLU A 211 -3.63 -2.52 25.19
N ARG A 212 -3.35 -3.67 24.54
CA ARG A 212 -4.29 -4.52 23.83
C ARG A 212 -4.52 -5.87 24.54
N GLY A 213 -4.10 -5.97 25.80
CA GLY A 213 -4.38 -7.10 26.68
C GLY A 213 -3.58 -8.37 26.41
N VAL A 214 -2.40 -8.25 25.81
CA VAL A 214 -1.45 -9.35 25.59
C VAL A 214 -0.13 -9.00 26.28
N ASP A 215 0.39 -9.85 27.15
CA ASP A 215 1.73 -9.68 27.72
C ASP A 215 2.76 -10.58 27.04
N PRO A 216 3.53 -10.08 26.06
CA PRO A 216 4.46 -10.91 25.27
C PRO A 216 5.64 -11.47 26.09
N VAL A 217 5.78 -11.06 27.35
CA VAL A 217 6.74 -11.62 28.31
C VAL A 217 6.27 -12.98 28.85
N THR A 218 4.97 -13.18 28.98
CA THR A 218 4.39 -14.34 29.69
C THR A 218 3.52 -15.22 28.81
N GLU A 219 3.06 -14.73 27.66
CA GLU A 219 2.23 -15.48 26.71
C GLU A 219 2.64 -15.23 25.25
N PRO A 220 2.43 -16.20 24.35
CA PRO A 220 2.62 -16.00 22.91
C PRO A 220 1.68 -14.93 22.35
N ILE A 221 2.15 -14.18 21.35
CA ILE A 221 1.40 -13.06 20.76
C ILE A 221 0.47 -13.60 19.67
N PRO A 222 -0.86 -13.41 19.75
CA PRO A 222 -1.76 -13.83 18.68
C PRO A 222 -1.56 -12.96 17.44
N VAL A 223 -1.21 -13.57 16.31
CA VAL A 223 -0.86 -12.88 15.06
C VAL A 223 -1.51 -13.51 13.84
N ARG A 224 -1.68 -12.72 12.78
CA ARG A 224 -2.07 -13.22 11.45
C ARG A 224 -1.52 -12.31 10.34
N PRO A 225 -1.42 -12.79 9.10
CA PRO A 225 -1.11 -11.95 7.95
C PRO A 225 -2.06 -10.75 7.83
N GLY A 226 -1.51 -9.57 7.54
CA GLY A 226 -2.28 -8.36 7.26
C GLY A 226 -1.63 -7.48 6.20
N ALA A 227 -2.46 -6.76 5.42
CA ALA A 227 -1.97 -5.88 4.38
C ALA A 227 -1.07 -4.78 4.96
N HIS A 228 0.06 -4.52 4.31
CA HIS A 228 1.11 -3.71 4.91
C HIS A 228 1.73 -2.69 3.98
N TYR A 229 2.04 -3.04 2.74
CA TYR A 229 2.74 -2.12 1.84
C TYR A 229 2.41 -2.40 0.37
N HIS A 230 2.14 -1.36 -0.40
CA HIS A 230 1.88 -1.46 -1.84
C HIS A 230 3.19 -1.27 -2.62
N CYS A 231 3.66 -2.33 -3.30
CA CYS A 231 4.86 -2.26 -4.14
C CYS A 231 4.53 -1.68 -5.53
N GLY A 232 3.30 -1.85 -5.97
CA GLY A 232 2.72 -1.13 -7.11
C GLY A 232 2.39 0.32 -6.75
N GLY A 233 1.79 1.04 -7.70
CA GLY A 233 1.46 2.46 -7.52
C GLY A 233 1.40 3.20 -8.85
N VAL A 234 1.46 4.53 -8.80
CA VAL A 234 1.60 5.35 -10.01
C VAL A 234 2.99 5.14 -10.59
N ARG A 235 3.08 4.77 -11.87
CA ARG A 235 4.37 4.62 -12.57
C ARG A 235 5.12 5.95 -12.48
N ALA A 236 6.30 5.92 -11.88
CA ALA A 236 7.14 7.10 -11.76
C ALA A 236 8.63 6.76 -11.78
N ASP A 237 9.47 7.69 -12.24
CA ASP A 237 10.92 7.55 -12.09
C ASP A 237 11.39 7.86 -10.64
N MET A 238 12.69 7.76 -10.38
CA MET A 238 13.25 8.07 -9.05
C MET A 238 13.26 9.58 -8.71
N ALA A 239 12.95 10.45 -9.67
CA ALA A 239 12.65 11.86 -9.46
C ALA A 239 11.13 12.11 -9.37
N GLY A 240 10.33 11.05 -9.28
CA GLY A 240 8.89 11.09 -9.14
C GLY A 240 8.13 11.49 -10.40
N ARG A 241 8.75 11.63 -11.58
CA ARG A 241 8.06 12.03 -12.81
C ARG A 241 7.14 10.91 -13.30
N THR A 242 5.91 11.24 -13.65
CA THR A 242 4.92 10.29 -14.23
C THR A 242 4.84 10.43 -15.75
N ASP A 243 3.98 9.64 -16.41
CA ASP A 243 3.68 9.81 -17.84
C ASP A 243 2.94 11.13 -18.16
N VAL A 244 2.40 11.82 -17.15
CA VAL A 244 1.68 13.08 -17.28
C VAL A 244 2.61 14.23 -16.89
N PRO A 245 2.99 15.14 -17.83
CA PRO A 245 3.82 16.30 -17.51
C PRO A 245 3.22 17.12 -16.37
N GLY A 246 4.06 17.63 -15.47
CA GLY A 246 3.63 18.37 -14.28
C GLY A 246 3.03 17.51 -13.15
N LEU A 247 2.72 16.23 -13.39
CA LEU A 247 2.29 15.30 -12.35
C LEU A 247 3.46 14.43 -11.87
N HIS A 248 3.66 14.43 -10.56
CA HIS A 248 4.66 13.63 -9.88
C HIS A 248 4.02 12.70 -8.84
N ALA A 249 4.65 11.56 -8.59
CA ALA A 249 4.30 10.65 -7.50
C ALA A 249 5.54 10.24 -6.73
N VAL A 250 5.46 10.23 -5.39
CA VAL A 250 6.58 9.88 -4.51
C VAL A 250 6.16 9.00 -3.35
N GLY A 251 7.13 8.25 -2.80
CA GLY A 251 6.89 7.32 -1.71
C GLY A 251 5.97 6.18 -2.14
N GLU A 252 5.15 5.67 -1.23
CA GLU A 252 4.27 4.51 -1.50
C GLU A 252 3.12 4.79 -2.49
N ALA A 253 2.89 6.06 -2.86
CA ALA A 253 1.97 6.37 -3.96
C ALA A 253 2.56 6.01 -5.33
N ALA A 254 3.89 5.90 -5.43
CA ALA A 254 4.61 5.64 -6.65
C ALA A 254 5.09 4.19 -6.76
N CYS A 255 5.22 3.70 -7.99
CA CYS A 255 5.95 2.50 -8.33
C CYS A 255 7.15 2.86 -9.21
N THR A 256 8.33 2.90 -8.58
CA THR A 256 9.62 3.18 -9.22
C THR A 256 10.30 1.94 -9.80
N GLY A 257 9.78 0.75 -9.47
CA GLY A 257 10.42 -0.53 -9.71
C GLY A 257 11.43 -0.95 -8.64
N VAL A 258 11.84 -0.07 -7.72
CA VAL A 258 12.84 -0.38 -6.66
C VAL A 258 12.37 -1.52 -5.74
N GLN A 259 11.07 -1.60 -5.47
CA GLN A 259 10.50 -2.62 -4.59
C GLN A 259 10.18 -3.93 -5.31
N GLY A 260 10.09 -3.90 -6.65
CA GLY A 260 9.68 -5.03 -7.49
C GLY A 260 8.45 -5.76 -6.95
N ALA A 261 8.49 -7.08 -7.01
CA ALA A 261 7.40 -7.95 -6.53
C ALA A 261 7.34 -8.12 -5.01
N ASN A 262 8.33 -7.62 -4.24
CA ASN A 262 8.37 -7.78 -2.79
C ASN A 262 9.35 -6.81 -2.13
N ARG A 263 8.82 -5.78 -1.46
CA ARG A 263 9.66 -4.81 -0.73
C ARG A 263 10.51 -5.47 0.36
N LEU A 264 11.79 -5.11 0.40
CA LEU A 264 12.67 -5.38 1.54
C LEU A 264 12.39 -4.45 2.72
N ALA A 265 12.46 -5.00 3.95
CA ALA A 265 12.24 -4.22 5.16
C ALA A 265 13.18 -3.00 5.24
N SER A 266 12.64 -1.89 5.78
CA SER A 266 13.34 -0.60 5.95
C SER A 266 13.60 0.22 4.67
N ASN A 267 13.27 -0.26 3.47
CA ASN A 267 13.52 0.51 2.25
C ASN A 267 12.50 1.63 1.99
N SER A 268 11.25 1.51 2.45
CA SER A 268 10.18 2.46 2.06
C SER A 268 10.39 3.88 2.60
N LEU A 269 10.90 4.02 3.83
CA LEU A 269 11.18 5.34 4.41
C LEU A 269 12.32 6.02 3.66
N THR A 270 13.38 5.27 3.34
CA THR A 270 14.52 5.75 2.56
C THR A 270 14.09 6.16 1.16
N GLU A 271 13.27 5.35 0.49
CA GLU A 271 12.72 5.67 -0.82
C GLU A 271 11.92 6.98 -0.77
N GLY A 272 10.99 7.12 0.19
CA GLY A 272 10.21 8.34 0.34
C GLY A 272 11.06 9.60 0.54
N LEU A 273 12.10 9.53 1.38
CA LEU A 273 13.02 10.66 1.63
C LEU A 273 13.87 11.00 0.40
N VAL A 274 14.38 9.99 -0.31
CA VAL A 274 15.20 10.19 -1.51
C VAL A 274 14.36 10.75 -2.65
N MET A 275 13.19 10.16 -2.91
CA MET A 275 12.29 10.62 -3.96
C MET A 275 11.77 12.03 -3.69
N GLY A 276 11.36 12.35 -2.45
CA GLY A 276 10.85 13.68 -2.12
C GLY A 276 11.87 14.78 -2.41
N ARG A 277 13.16 14.53 -2.12
CA ARG A 277 14.24 15.47 -2.45
C ARG A 277 14.49 15.56 -3.96
N ARG A 278 14.59 14.41 -4.65
CA ARG A 278 14.84 14.37 -6.10
C ARG A 278 13.71 15.01 -6.92
N ALA A 279 12.46 14.80 -6.51
CA ALA A 279 11.30 15.43 -7.14
C ALA A 279 11.35 16.95 -6.99
N ALA A 280 11.67 17.46 -5.79
CA ALA A 280 11.82 18.90 -5.59
C ALA A 280 12.96 19.48 -6.46
N GLU A 281 14.12 18.81 -6.52
CA GLU A 281 15.25 19.22 -7.37
C GLU A 281 14.85 19.24 -8.86
N ALA A 282 14.14 18.21 -9.34
CA ALA A 282 13.67 18.14 -10.72
C ALA A 282 12.65 19.23 -11.07
N ILE A 283 11.66 19.47 -10.21
CA ILE A 283 10.63 20.51 -10.40
C ILE A 283 11.25 21.92 -10.39
N ILE A 284 12.26 22.16 -9.56
CA ILE A 284 12.93 23.47 -9.49
C ILE A 284 13.79 23.71 -10.74
N ALA A 285 14.46 22.67 -11.23
CA ALA A 285 15.33 22.77 -12.40
C ALA A 285 14.54 23.09 -13.68
N ASP A 286 13.33 22.56 -13.81
CA ASP A 286 12.43 22.79 -14.94
C ASP A 286 11.00 22.95 -14.45
N PHE A 287 10.68 24.17 -13.99
CA PHE A 287 9.39 24.46 -13.37
C PHE A 287 8.28 24.50 -14.43
N PRO A 288 7.27 23.61 -14.37
CA PRO A 288 6.28 23.53 -15.43
C PRO A 288 5.37 24.77 -15.46
N ARG A 289 4.91 25.12 -16.66
CA ARG A 289 4.03 26.26 -16.93
C ARG A 289 2.79 25.81 -17.70
N PRO A 290 1.92 25.00 -17.07
CA PRO A 290 0.77 24.45 -17.75
C PRO A 290 -0.27 25.53 -18.08
N GLY A 291 -1.12 25.23 -19.05
CA GLY A 291 -2.25 26.05 -19.47
C GLY A 291 -3.41 26.07 -18.48
N PRO A 292 -4.53 26.74 -18.84
CA PRO A 292 -5.74 26.74 -18.02
C PRO A 292 -6.38 25.33 -17.97
N PRO A 293 -7.00 24.95 -16.84
CA PRO A 293 -7.64 23.64 -16.71
C PRO A 293 -8.80 23.47 -17.69
N VAL A 294 -8.89 22.30 -18.31
CA VAL A 294 -10.03 21.92 -19.15
C VAL A 294 -10.96 20.96 -18.42
N ALA A 295 -12.24 21.00 -18.77
CA ALA A 295 -13.20 20.04 -18.27
C ALA A 295 -12.94 18.67 -18.87
N ARG A 296 -12.96 17.62 -18.04
CA ARG A 296 -12.86 16.23 -18.48
C ARG A 296 -14.17 15.52 -18.22
N PRO A 297 -14.53 14.51 -19.04
CA PRO A 297 -15.67 13.66 -18.74
C PRO A 297 -15.55 13.16 -17.31
N SER A 298 -16.61 13.09 -16.51
CA SER A 298 -16.59 12.51 -15.16
C SER A 298 -17.65 11.42 -15.06
N SER A 299 -17.31 10.27 -14.48
CA SER A 299 -18.30 9.26 -14.17
C SER A 299 -19.07 9.67 -12.91
N PRO A 300 -20.37 9.32 -12.79
CA PRO A 300 -21.10 9.49 -11.54
C PRO A 300 -20.34 8.82 -10.39
N PRO A 301 -20.30 9.45 -9.20
CA PRO A 301 -19.64 8.84 -8.05
C PRO A 301 -20.38 7.55 -7.64
N ALA A 302 -19.63 6.59 -7.12
CA ALA A 302 -20.16 5.31 -6.64
C ALA A 302 -20.98 5.50 -5.36
N ASP A 303 -21.87 4.54 -5.08
CA ASP A 303 -22.58 4.49 -3.80
C ASP A 303 -21.58 4.26 -2.65
N GLY A 304 -21.58 5.15 -1.65
CA GLY A 304 -20.74 5.04 -0.46
C GLY A 304 -20.86 3.68 0.24
N GLY A 305 -22.04 3.05 0.17
CA GLY A 305 -22.32 1.72 0.74
C GLY A 305 -21.52 0.57 0.10
N ALA A 306 -21.03 0.72 -1.13
CA ALA A 306 -20.29 -0.32 -1.85
C ALA A 306 -18.94 -0.66 -1.20
N THR A 307 -18.32 0.31 -0.53
CA THR A 307 -16.98 0.16 0.07
C THR A 307 -16.89 -1.07 0.98
N GLY A 308 -17.90 -1.31 1.83
CA GLY A 308 -17.88 -2.41 2.78
C GLY A 308 -17.88 -3.78 2.10
N GLY A 309 -18.64 -3.95 1.01
CA GLY A 309 -18.71 -5.20 0.24
C GLY A 309 -17.39 -5.49 -0.46
N ILE A 310 -16.83 -4.49 -1.17
CA ILE A 310 -15.58 -4.64 -1.91
C ILE A 310 -14.42 -4.98 -0.96
N ARG A 311 -14.33 -4.32 0.20
CA ARG A 311 -13.28 -4.59 1.20
C ARG A 311 -13.34 -6.01 1.78
N ARG A 312 -14.55 -6.58 1.94
CA ARG A 312 -14.71 -7.98 2.36
C ARG A 312 -14.18 -8.93 1.28
N LEU A 313 -14.56 -8.71 0.02
CA LEU A 313 -14.09 -9.54 -1.10
C LEU A 313 -12.57 -9.42 -1.30
N LEU A 314 -11.99 -8.22 -1.18
CA LEU A 314 -10.54 -8.03 -1.20
C LEU A 314 -9.84 -8.84 -0.11
N ALA A 315 -10.40 -8.86 1.10
CA ALA A 315 -9.83 -9.61 2.22
C ALA A 315 -9.87 -11.12 2.01
N GLU A 316 -10.96 -11.61 1.41
CA GLU A 316 -11.20 -13.03 1.20
C GLU A 316 -10.44 -13.57 -0.02
N TYR A 317 -10.45 -12.84 -1.13
CA TYR A 317 -10.00 -13.35 -2.43
C TYR A 317 -8.80 -12.63 -3.04
N ALA A 318 -8.47 -11.42 -2.58
CA ALA A 318 -7.27 -10.68 -2.96
C ALA A 318 -6.30 -10.56 -1.78
N GLY A 319 -6.23 -11.61 -0.97
CA GLY A 319 -5.36 -11.72 0.20
C GLY A 319 -3.95 -12.21 -0.15
N VAL A 320 -3.36 -12.93 0.80
CA VAL A 320 -2.04 -13.57 0.65
C VAL A 320 -2.06 -14.57 -0.50
N LEU A 321 -2.99 -15.52 -0.47
CA LEU A 321 -3.23 -16.49 -1.55
C LEU A 321 -4.45 -16.06 -2.35
N ARG A 322 -4.39 -16.28 -3.66
CA ARG A 322 -5.41 -15.83 -4.63
C ARG A 322 -5.74 -16.96 -5.60
N THR A 323 -6.93 -16.95 -6.17
CA THR A 323 -7.32 -17.81 -7.30
C THR A 323 -7.98 -16.95 -8.38
N ASP A 324 -8.06 -17.44 -9.64
CA ASP A 324 -8.77 -16.68 -10.67
C ASP A 324 -10.23 -16.43 -10.31
N GLU A 325 -10.89 -17.46 -9.77
CA GLU A 325 -12.32 -17.43 -9.43
C GLU A 325 -12.61 -16.38 -8.37
N GLY A 326 -11.83 -16.36 -7.28
CA GLY A 326 -11.99 -15.38 -6.23
C GLY A 326 -11.73 -13.95 -6.71
N LEU A 327 -10.69 -13.76 -7.52
CA LEU A 327 -10.37 -12.44 -8.06
C LEU A 327 -11.46 -11.95 -9.04
N ALA A 328 -12.09 -12.85 -9.79
CA ALA A 328 -13.22 -12.49 -10.67
C ALA A 328 -14.41 -11.94 -9.85
N LEU A 329 -14.66 -12.47 -8.65
CA LEU A 329 -15.70 -11.95 -7.75
C LEU A 329 -15.36 -10.53 -7.25
N VAL A 330 -14.10 -10.26 -6.91
CA VAL A 330 -13.64 -8.91 -6.53
C VAL A 330 -13.85 -7.94 -7.68
N GLU A 331 -13.42 -8.33 -8.89
CA GLU A 331 -13.53 -7.50 -10.09
C GLU A 331 -14.98 -7.17 -10.42
N ALA A 332 -15.87 -8.17 -10.44
CA ALA A 332 -17.28 -7.98 -10.73
C ALA A 332 -17.97 -7.04 -9.73
N ALA A 333 -17.74 -7.23 -8.42
CA ALA A 333 -18.30 -6.35 -7.40
C ALA A 333 -17.78 -4.91 -7.49
N ALA A 334 -16.53 -4.73 -7.90
CA ALA A 334 -15.91 -3.43 -8.06
C ALA A 334 -16.34 -2.71 -9.35
N GLN A 335 -16.81 -3.44 -10.37
CA GLN A 335 -17.35 -2.85 -11.61
C GLN A 335 -18.78 -2.32 -11.46
N GLU A 336 -19.54 -2.84 -10.50
CA GLU A 336 -20.94 -2.45 -10.24
C GLU A 336 -21.12 -1.86 -8.82
N PRO A 337 -20.42 -0.77 -8.44
CA PRO A 337 -20.46 -0.23 -7.08
C PRO A 337 -21.70 0.63 -6.80
N GLY A 338 -22.75 0.54 -7.62
CA GLY A 338 -23.89 1.45 -7.57
C GLY A 338 -23.53 2.89 -7.95
N ARG A 339 -24.49 3.80 -7.82
CA ARG A 339 -24.33 5.22 -8.14
C ARG A 339 -24.88 6.08 -7.01
N ALA A 340 -24.10 7.05 -6.56
CA ALA A 340 -24.56 8.09 -5.64
C ALA A 340 -25.20 9.26 -6.41
N ALA A 341 -26.09 9.99 -5.73
CA ALA A 341 -26.73 11.18 -6.30
C ALA A 341 -25.78 12.40 -6.34
N GLY A 342 -24.72 12.40 -5.53
CA GLY A 342 -23.78 13.51 -5.41
C GLY A 342 -22.44 13.06 -4.86
N LEU A 343 -21.47 13.99 -4.87
CA LEU A 343 -20.14 13.75 -4.35
C LEU A 343 -20.05 14.16 -2.88
N ASP A 344 -19.60 13.22 -2.05
CA ASP A 344 -19.24 13.39 -0.65
C ASP A 344 -18.03 12.50 -0.32
N ASP A 345 -17.60 12.46 0.94
CA ASP A 345 -16.43 11.68 1.33
C ASP A 345 -16.64 10.16 1.15
N ALA A 346 -17.84 9.65 1.45
CA ALA A 346 -18.16 8.24 1.36
C ALA A 346 -18.20 7.76 -0.09
N SER A 347 -18.90 8.50 -0.96
CA SER A 347 -19.00 8.22 -2.39
C SER A 347 -17.66 8.40 -3.11
N LEU A 348 -16.83 9.38 -2.73
CA LEU A 348 -15.46 9.50 -3.27
C LEU A 348 -14.59 8.30 -2.87
N THR A 349 -14.67 7.86 -1.61
CA THR A 349 -13.96 6.66 -1.13
C THR A 349 -14.43 5.42 -1.86
N ALA A 350 -15.74 5.24 -2.05
CA ALA A 350 -16.29 4.12 -2.81
C ALA A 350 -15.83 4.16 -4.28
N THR A 351 -15.82 5.34 -4.89
CA THR A 351 -15.39 5.53 -6.29
C THR A 351 -13.93 5.12 -6.49
N ASN A 352 -13.04 5.59 -5.60
CA ASN A 352 -11.63 5.23 -5.67
C ASN A 352 -11.40 3.75 -5.31
N THR A 353 -12.10 3.23 -4.30
CA THR A 353 -12.04 1.82 -3.91
C THR A 353 -12.44 0.90 -5.07
N ALA A 354 -13.53 1.22 -5.76
CA ALA A 354 -14.03 0.46 -6.90
C ALA A 354 -13.00 0.42 -8.04
N LEU A 355 -12.47 1.58 -8.43
CA LEU A 355 -11.45 1.65 -9.49
C LEU A 355 -10.20 0.84 -9.13
N VAL A 356 -9.66 1.04 -7.92
CA VAL A 356 -8.42 0.38 -7.47
C VAL A 356 -8.64 -1.12 -7.31
N ALA A 357 -9.75 -1.56 -6.73
CA ALA A 357 -10.05 -2.98 -6.53
C ALA A 357 -10.26 -3.71 -7.86
N ALA A 358 -11.00 -3.11 -8.80
CA ALA A 358 -11.21 -3.68 -10.12
C ALA A 358 -9.88 -3.82 -10.88
N LEU A 359 -9.02 -2.79 -10.83
CA LEU A 359 -7.73 -2.81 -11.49
C LEU A 359 -6.79 -3.85 -10.87
N LEU A 360 -6.69 -3.90 -9.55
CA LEU A 360 -5.87 -4.87 -8.83
C LEU A 360 -6.33 -6.30 -9.12
N ALA A 361 -7.63 -6.58 -9.07
CA ALA A 361 -8.17 -7.89 -9.36
C ALA A 361 -7.85 -8.30 -10.80
N ARG A 362 -8.10 -7.42 -11.77
CA ARG A 362 -7.78 -7.66 -13.18
C ARG A 362 -6.29 -7.91 -13.42
N ALA A 363 -5.42 -7.11 -12.83
CA ALA A 363 -3.97 -7.28 -12.95
C ALA A 363 -3.49 -8.60 -12.33
N ALA A 364 -4.05 -8.97 -11.17
CA ALA A 364 -3.75 -10.21 -10.47
C ALA A 364 -4.27 -11.45 -11.22
N ARG A 365 -5.42 -11.38 -11.90
CA ARG A 365 -5.93 -12.46 -12.73
C ARG A 365 -5.08 -12.67 -13.96
N ARG A 366 -4.73 -11.56 -14.62
CA ARG A 366 -3.91 -11.55 -15.81
C ARG A 366 -2.54 -12.19 -15.54
N ARG A 367 -1.88 -11.88 -14.42
CA ARG A 367 -0.62 -12.51 -14.02
C ARG A 367 -0.84 -13.99 -13.66
N ARG A 368 -0.41 -14.88 -14.54
CA ARG A 368 -0.56 -16.34 -14.40
C ARG A 368 0.72 -17.00 -13.86
N GLU A 369 1.22 -16.49 -12.74
CA GLU A 369 2.38 -17.03 -12.00
C GLU A 369 2.26 -16.71 -10.50
N SER A 370 3.19 -17.20 -9.69
CA SER A 370 3.42 -16.74 -8.32
C SER A 370 4.80 -16.12 -8.20
N ARG A 371 4.88 -14.82 -7.90
CA ARG A 371 6.12 -14.06 -7.75
C ARG A 371 6.03 -13.09 -6.58
N GLY A 372 6.98 -13.17 -5.65
CA GLY A 372 7.00 -12.30 -4.47
C GLY A 372 5.67 -12.31 -3.71
N CYS A 373 5.10 -11.12 -3.47
CA CYS A 373 3.83 -10.97 -2.74
C CYS A 373 2.57 -11.24 -3.58
N HIS A 374 2.71 -11.52 -4.88
CA HIS A 374 1.63 -12.04 -5.70
C HIS A 374 1.70 -13.57 -5.72
N ARG A 375 0.79 -14.24 -5.00
CA ARG A 375 0.75 -15.71 -4.89
C ARG A 375 -0.60 -16.24 -5.36
N ARG A 376 -0.56 -17.07 -6.39
CA ARG A 376 -1.70 -17.78 -6.97
C ARG A 376 -1.72 -19.21 -6.43
N ALA A 377 -2.71 -19.56 -5.63
CA ALA A 377 -2.86 -20.91 -5.08
C ALA A 377 -3.11 -21.96 -6.18
N ASP A 378 -3.67 -21.51 -7.31
CA ASP A 378 -3.87 -22.28 -8.53
C ASP A 378 -2.62 -22.33 -9.44
N LEU A 379 -1.60 -21.49 -9.21
CA LEU A 379 -0.37 -21.38 -10.01
C LEU A 379 0.84 -21.02 -9.14
N LEU A 380 1.48 -22.01 -8.52
CA LEU A 380 2.51 -21.78 -7.49
C LEU A 380 3.92 -21.45 -8.03
N VAL A 381 4.13 -21.55 -9.34
CA VAL A 381 5.47 -21.40 -9.96
C VAL A 381 5.70 -19.98 -10.48
N GLU A 382 6.95 -19.55 -10.42
CA GLU A 382 7.43 -18.39 -11.18
C GLU A 382 7.56 -18.77 -12.65
N ASP A 383 7.19 -17.86 -13.54
CA ASP A 383 7.31 -18.04 -14.98
C ASP A 383 8.16 -16.90 -15.57
N PRO A 384 9.30 -17.21 -16.24
CA PRO A 384 10.13 -16.19 -16.89
C PRO A 384 9.39 -15.30 -17.90
N ALA A 385 8.30 -15.78 -18.51
CA ALA A 385 7.48 -14.97 -19.42
C ALA A 385 6.83 -13.77 -18.71
N TRP A 386 6.67 -13.85 -17.38
CA TRP A 386 6.10 -12.81 -16.55
C TRP A 386 7.15 -11.89 -15.88
N LEU A 387 8.41 -11.92 -16.35
CA LEU A 387 9.45 -10.93 -16.03
C LEU A 387 9.19 -9.58 -16.70
N VAL A 388 8.00 -9.05 -16.48
CA VAL A 388 7.47 -7.80 -16.99
C VAL A 388 6.76 -7.05 -15.87
N HIS A 389 6.85 -5.72 -15.92
CA HIS A 389 5.93 -4.82 -15.26
C HIS A 389 4.61 -4.78 -16.02
N GLN A 390 3.49 -4.68 -15.30
CA GLN A 390 2.19 -4.41 -15.92
C GLN A 390 1.86 -2.92 -15.76
N ASP A 391 1.94 -2.16 -16.87
CA ASP A 391 1.61 -0.73 -16.90
C ASP A 391 0.18 -0.54 -17.41
N TRP A 392 -0.70 -0.11 -16.51
CA TRP A 392 -2.12 0.08 -16.75
C TRP A 392 -2.49 1.55 -16.95
N SER A 393 -3.28 1.85 -17.98
CA SER A 393 -3.89 3.17 -18.21
C SER A 393 -5.40 3.03 -18.41
N LEU A 394 -6.11 4.15 -18.46
CA LEU A 394 -7.52 4.20 -18.85
C LEU A 394 -7.63 4.71 -20.30
N ASP A 395 -8.48 4.08 -21.12
CA ASP A 395 -8.89 4.63 -22.41
C ASP A 395 -9.90 5.79 -22.26
N ASP A 396 -10.35 6.37 -23.38
CA ASP A 396 -11.33 7.47 -23.39
C ASP A 396 -12.68 7.07 -22.78
N GLU A 397 -13.05 5.78 -22.86
CA GLU A 397 -14.22 5.21 -22.20
C GLU A 397 -13.95 4.75 -20.76
N ARG A 398 -12.79 5.10 -20.20
CA ARG A 398 -12.31 4.73 -18.85
C ARG A 398 -12.17 3.23 -18.60
N ARG A 399 -11.98 2.44 -19.64
CA ARG A 399 -11.69 1.02 -19.53
C ARG A 399 -10.19 0.83 -19.38
N PRO A 400 -9.74 -0.04 -18.46
CA PRO A 400 -8.33 -0.34 -18.31
C PRO A 400 -7.71 -0.91 -19.59
N ARG A 401 -6.50 -0.45 -19.90
CA ARG A 401 -5.59 -0.97 -20.93
C ARG A 401 -4.27 -1.33 -20.24
N VAL A 402 -3.58 -2.34 -20.74
CA VAL A 402 -2.31 -2.81 -20.17
C VAL A 402 -1.23 -2.88 -21.24
N ARG A 403 -0.02 -2.46 -20.88
CA ARG A 403 1.22 -2.69 -21.61
C ARG A 403 2.17 -3.47 -20.70
N ASP A 404 2.70 -4.57 -21.20
CA ASP A 404 3.78 -5.28 -20.52
C ASP A 404 5.12 -4.60 -20.85
N VAL A 405 5.89 -4.27 -19.81
CA VAL A 405 7.21 -3.65 -19.94
C VAL A 405 8.27 -4.57 -19.36
N PRO A 406 9.24 -5.08 -20.15
CA PRO A 406 10.28 -5.95 -19.64
C PRO A 406 11.05 -5.35 -18.45
N VAL A 407 11.29 -6.15 -17.42
CA VAL A 407 12.10 -5.73 -16.26
C VAL A 407 13.53 -5.39 -16.73
N GLY A 408 14.09 -4.30 -16.20
CA GLY A 408 15.46 -3.87 -16.49
C GLY A 408 15.63 -2.99 -17.74
N ARG A 409 14.57 -2.74 -18.51
CA ARG A 409 14.56 -1.62 -19.47
C ARG A 409 14.16 -0.34 -18.74
N CYS A 410 15.04 0.66 -18.72
CA CYS A 410 14.64 2.05 -18.45
C CYS A 410 14.02 2.60 -19.74
N ASP A 411 12.75 3.01 -19.69
CA ASP A 411 12.03 3.61 -20.83
C ASP A 411 12.52 5.04 -21.17
N ASP A 412 13.66 5.50 -20.63
CA ASP A 412 14.25 6.82 -20.92
C ASP A 412 14.66 7.01 -22.39
N ALA A 413 14.36 6.05 -23.27
CA ALA A 413 14.68 6.06 -24.70
C ALA A 413 13.48 6.26 -25.65
N GLU A 414 12.23 6.28 -25.18
CA GLU A 414 11.08 6.63 -26.04
C GLU A 414 10.62 8.07 -25.75
N GLY A 415 11.40 9.04 -26.24
CA GLY A 415 10.92 10.40 -26.42
C GLY A 415 9.73 10.44 -27.40
N PRO A 416 8.87 11.48 -27.33
CA PRO A 416 7.68 11.57 -28.18
C PRO A 416 8.08 11.55 -29.66
N ARG A 417 7.39 10.73 -30.45
CA ARG A 417 7.44 10.80 -31.91
C ARG A 417 6.59 11.95 -32.43
#